data_AF-A0A2B4RE30-F1
#
_entry.id   AF-A0A2B4RE30-F1
#
_cell.length_a   1.000
_cell.length_b   1.000
_cell.length_c   1.000
_cell.angle_alpha   90.00
_cell.angle_beta   90.00
_cell.angle_gamma   90.00
#
_symmetry.space_group_name_H-M   'P 1'
#
loop_
_entity.id
_entity.type
_entity.pdbx_description
1 polymer ?
#
loop_
_entity_poly.entity_id
_entity_poly.type
_entity_poly.pdbx_seq_one_letter_code
_entity_poly.pdbx_strand_id
1 'polypeptide(L)'
;MARKRQPLTQFTWVVTSPSPRKRLCRKLLNGNVNDGKRPISLLYIISKVLERCVLNRINDRLEDLIANCQPGFRSGHSCVTNLLETLDHIGAILDRAVQVDCVYLDASKAFDKVRHDILMEKLRDAGFGGNLLTWFRAYLCDRRQRVTVLGTTSRDLPVTSGVPQGSILGPALFLLYVNKLPDSILNSKVAMFADDPKVYKAVMSEDDGASLQQDLDNLSSGSISSGLAFND
;
A
#
# COMPACT_ATOMS: atom_id res chain seq x y z
N MET A 1 9.91 -18.68 43.76
CA MET A 1 10.32 -17.43 43.08
C MET A 1 10.31 -17.68 41.58
N ALA A 2 9.30 -17.19 40.82
CA ALA A 2 9.23 -17.16 39.34
C ALA A 2 7.85 -16.68 38.84
N ARG A 3 7.59 -15.37 38.79
CA ARG A 3 6.44 -14.84 38.04
C ARG A 3 6.83 -14.71 36.56
N LYS A 4 6.46 -15.70 35.73
CA LYS A 4 6.48 -15.51 34.27
C LYS A 4 5.44 -14.45 33.90
N ARG A 5 5.88 -13.26 33.46
CA ARG A 5 5.02 -12.27 32.83
C ARG A 5 4.57 -12.83 31.47
N GLN A 6 3.27 -12.98 31.26
CA GLN A 6 2.72 -13.16 29.91
C GLN A 6 2.62 -11.78 29.23
N PRO A 7 3.00 -11.63 27.95
CA PRO A 7 2.67 -10.43 27.19
C PRO A 7 1.17 -10.41 26.88
N LEU A 8 0.49 -9.34 27.31
CA LEU A 8 -0.94 -9.13 27.10
C LEU A 8 -1.20 -8.48 25.72
N THR A 9 -1.34 -9.30 24.68
CA THR A 9 -1.79 -8.87 23.34
C THR A 9 -2.72 -9.91 22.70
N GLN A 10 -4.05 -9.79 22.92
CA GLN A 10 -5.07 -10.68 22.33
C GLN A 10 -6.29 -9.95 21.70
N PHE A 11 -6.35 -10.01 20.36
CA PHE A 11 -7.51 -10.28 19.45
C PHE A 11 -8.88 -9.55 19.41
N THR A 12 -9.43 -9.54 18.16
CA THR A 12 -10.87 -9.56 17.71
C THR A 12 -11.68 -8.23 17.80
N TRP A 13 -12.72 -7.92 17.00
CA TRP A 13 -13.72 -8.71 16.20
C TRP A 13 -14.00 -8.18 14.75
N VAL A 14 -15.20 -8.43 14.17
CA VAL A 14 -15.65 -8.18 12.77
C VAL A 14 -17.03 -7.45 12.74
N VAL A 15 -17.36 -6.68 11.69
CA VAL A 15 -18.76 -6.31 11.34
C VAL A 15 -19.03 -6.41 9.82
N THR A 16 -20.12 -7.09 9.45
CA THR A 16 -20.71 -7.07 8.09
C THR A 16 -21.96 -6.18 8.08
N SER A 17 -22.12 -5.30 7.09
CA SER A 17 -23.29 -4.41 7.04
C SER A 17 -24.58 -5.16 6.65
N PRO A 18 -25.76 -4.73 7.14
CA PRO A 18 -27.03 -5.34 6.80
C PRO A 18 -27.64 -4.69 5.53
N SER A 19 -27.77 -5.45 4.44
CA SER A 19 -28.80 -5.17 3.43
C SER A 19 -29.39 -6.47 2.84
N PRO A 20 -30.70 -6.52 2.52
CA PRO A 20 -31.38 -7.81 2.34
C PRO A 20 -31.63 -8.15 0.87
N ARG A 21 -30.81 -9.04 0.27
CA ARG A 21 -31.22 -9.78 -0.95
C ARG A 21 -30.93 -11.28 -0.83
N LYS A 22 -32.01 -12.03 -0.60
CA LYS A 22 -32.06 -13.50 -0.42
C LYS A 22 -31.69 -14.27 -1.70
N ARG A 23 -30.41 -14.29 -2.10
CA ARG A 23 -29.91 -15.15 -3.20
C ARG A 23 -28.48 -15.70 -3.03
N LEU A 24 -27.82 -15.46 -1.91
CA LEU A 24 -26.39 -15.80 -1.72
C LEU A 24 -26.12 -17.15 -0.99
N CYS A 25 -27.12 -17.73 -0.31
CA CYS A 25 -26.89 -18.82 0.65
C CYS A 25 -26.47 -20.19 0.06
N ARG A 26 -26.41 -20.38 -1.26
CA ARG A 26 -25.99 -21.65 -1.88
C ARG A 26 -24.52 -21.73 -2.29
N LYS A 27 -23.78 -20.61 -2.28
CA LYS A 27 -22.34 -20.56 -2.67
C LYS A 27 -21.34 -20.70 -1.51
N LEU A 28 -21.80 -20.94 -0.28
CA LEU A 28 -20.95 -20.90 0.92
C LEU A 28 -20.46 -22.27 1.43
N LEU A 29 -20.82 -23.38 0.78
CA LEU A 29 -20.44 -24.73 1.23
C LEU A 29 -19.47 -25.49 0.31
N ASN A 30 -19.23 -25.01 -0.92
CA ASN A 30 -18.30 -25.65 -1.87
C ASN A 30 -17.31 -24.62 -2.45
N GLY A 31 -16.01 -24.83 -2.20
CA GLY A 31 -14.87 -24.36 -3.03
C GLY A 31 -14.58 -22.85 -3.08
N ASN A 32 -13.35 -22.46 -2.73
CA ASN A 32 -12.72 -21.15 -2.99
C ASN A 32 -13.60 -19.89 -2.85
N VAL A 33 -13.62 -19.30 -1.64
CA VAL A 33 -14.28 -18.01 -1.36
C VAL A 33 -13.25 -16.92 -1.02
N ASN A 34 -12.16 -16.83 -1.79
CA ASN A 34 -11.09 -15.83 -1.61
C ASN A 34 -11.00 -14.78 -2.74
N ASP A 35 -11.81 -14.89 -3.80
CA ASP A 35 -11.77 -13.94 -4.90
C ASP A 35 -12.46 -12.63 -4.50
N GLY A 36 -11.66 -11.55 -4.43
CA GLY A 36 -12.13 -10.16 -4.35
C GLY A 36 -12.50 -9.59 -2.97
N LYS A 37 -12.41 -10.33 -1.86
CA LYS A 37 -12.73 -9.79 -0.52
C LYS A 37 -11.50 -9.18 0.17
N ARG A 38 -11.54 -7.88 0.48
CA ARG A 38 -10.50 -7.18 1.25
C ARG A 38 -10.78 -7.27 2.77
N PRO A 39 -9.86 -7.79 3.60
CA PRO A 39 -10.09 -8.01 5.04
C PRO A 39 -9.80 -6.75 5.89
N ILE A 40 -10.84 -6.11 6.43
CA ILE A 40 -10.69 -4.93 7.28
C ILE A 40 -10.27 -5.33 8.71
N SER A 41 -9.16 -4.76 9.18
CA SER A 41 -8.64 -4.87 10.54
C SER A 41 -9.30 -3.84 11.47
N LEU A 42 -10.22 -4.30 12.34
CA LEU A 42 -10.83 -3.47 13.38
C LEU A 42 -9.87 -3.31 14.57
N LEU A 43 -9.05 -2.26 14.50
CA LEU A 43 -8.11 -1.88 15.57
C LEU A 43 -8.83 -1.28 16.79
N TYR A 44 -8.33 -1.61 17.98
CA TYR A 44 -8.76 -1.03 19.26
C TYR A 44 -8.69 0.50 19.25
N ILE A 45 -9.63 1.15 19.94
CA ILE A 45 -9.67 2.61 20.03
C ILE A 45 -8.38 3.20 20.62
N ILE A 46 -7.76 2.52 21.59
CA ILE A 46 -6.46 2.92 22.16
C ILE A 46 -5.34 2.82 21.12
N SER A 47 -5.33 1.78 20.27
CA SER A 47 -4.38 1.68 19.14
C SER A 47 -4.57 2.84 18.18
N LYS A 48 -5.81 3.15 17.81
CA LYS A 48 -6.13 4.28 16.91
C LYS A 48 -5.73 5.64 17.48
N VAL A 49 -5.89 5.85 18.80
CA VAL A 49 -5.41 7.06 19.47
C VAL A 49 -3.87 7.14 19.42
N LEU A 50 -3.16 6.05 19.73
CA LEU A 50 -1.70 6.01 19.65
C LEU A 50 -1.18 6.19 18.21
N GLU A 51 -1.81 5.53 17.23
CA GLU A 51 -1.52 5.70 15.80
C GLU A 51 -1.71 7.15 15.36
N ARG A 52 -2.76 7.83 15.83
CA ARG A 52 -2.98 9.26 15.55
C ARG A 52 -1.90 10.14 16.19
N CYS A 53 -1.53 9.89 17.43
CA CYS A 53 -0.46 10.62 18.11
C CYS A 53 0.91 10.43 17.42
N VAL A 54 1.22 9.20 16.97
CA VAL A 54 2.44 8.91 16.20
C VAL A 54 2.38 9.55 14.83
N LEU A 55 1.27 9.42 14.10
CA LEU A 55 1.08 10.04 12.79
C LEU A 55 1.28 11.56 12.87
N ASN A 56 0.60 12.25 13.78
CA ASN A 56 0.75 13.68 13.99
C ASN A 56 2.19 14.12 14.32
N ARG A 57 3.06 13.22 14.83
CA ARG A 57 4.46 13.52 15.14
C ARG A 57 5.42 13.25 13.97
N ILE A 58 5.02 12.42 13.01
CA ILE A 58 5.84 12.08 11.84
C ILE A 58 5.34 12.72 10.54
N ASN A 59 4.10 13.25 10.51
CA ASN A 59 3.43 13.70 9.29
C ASN A 59 4.27 14.71 8.51
N ASP A 60 4.73 15.78 9.17
CA ASP A 60 5.55 16.84 8.55
C ASP A 60 6.80 16.25 7.87
N ARG A 61 7.50 15.36 8.59
CA ARG A 61 8.68 14.65 8.06
C ARG A 61 8.35 13.67 6.93
N LEU A 62 7.14 13.11 6.89
CA LEU A 62 6.72 12.26 5.78
C LEU A 62 6.35 13.09 4.56
N GLU A 63 5.69 14.25 4.74
CA GLU A 63 5.37 15.17 3.64
C GLU A 63 6.63 15.72 2.95
N ASP A 64 7.71 15.97 3.71
CA ASP A 64 9.04 16.33 3.18
C ASP A 64 9.73 15.18 2.40
N LEU A 65 9.42 13.92 2.73
CA LEU A 65 10.08 12.74 2.17
C LEU A 65 9.33 12.13 0.98
N ILE A 66 8.02 12.36 0.85
CA ILE A 66 7.19 11.76 -0.21
C ILE A 66 7.46 12.46 -1.55
N ALA A 67 7.80 11.66 -2.56
CA ALA A 67 8.08 12.11 -3.92
C ALA A 67 6.87 12.86 -4.51
N ASN A 68 7.13 13.93 -5.26
CA ASN A 68 6.07 14.77 -5.85
C ASN A 68 5.21 14.04 -6.89
N CYS A 69 5.73 12.96 -7.49
CA CYS A 69 4.96 12.07 -8.36
C CYS A 69 3.96 11.17 -7.61
N GLN A 70 3.89 11.24 -6.27
CA GLN A 70 2.92 10.51 -5.44
C GLN A 70 1.97 11.45 -4.67
N PRO A 71 0.97 12.05 -5.34
CA PRO A 71 -0.12 12.79 -4.68
C PRO A 71 -1.05 11.93 -3.80
N GLY A 72 -0.99 10.59 -3.92
CA GLY A 72 -1.84 9.68 -3.13
C GLY A 72 -1.71 9.90 -1.62
N PHE A 73 -2.85 9.95 -0.92
CA PHE A 73 -2.95 10.14 0.55
C PHE A 73 -2.28 11.39 1.15
N ARG A 74 -1.80 12.36 0.34
CA ARG A 74 -1.28 13.65 0.83
C ARG A 74 -2.41 14.65 1.09
N SER A 75 -2.21 15.56 2.05
CA SER A 75 -3.13 16.69 2.25
C SER A 75 -3.14 17.61 1.01
N GLY A 76 -4.30 18.13 0.64
CA GLY A 76 -4.47 19.03 -0.51
C GLY A 76 -4.45 18.37 -1.91
N HIS A 77 -4.03 17.11 -2.02
CA HIS A 77 -4.04 16.37 -3.29
C HIS A 77 -5.24 15.42 -3.40
N SER A 78 -5.65 15.12 -4.63
CA SER A 78 -6.74 14.19 -4.93
C SER A 78 -6.45 13.35 -6.17
N CYS A 79 -7.26 12.31 -6.41
CA CYS A 79 -7.21 11.57 -7.66
C CYS A 79 -7.51 12.49 -8.87
N VAL A 80 -8.39 13.49 -8.69
CA VAL A 80 -8.75 14.46 -9.73
C VAL A 80 -7.57 15.38 -10.08
N THR A 81 -6.79 15.86 -9.11
CA THR A 81 -5.62 16.72 -9.41
C THR A 81 -4.53 15.92 -10.13
N ASN A 82 -4.24 14.69 -9.69
CA ASN A 82 -3.31 13.78 -10.37
C ASN A 82 -3.74 13.46 -11.82
N LEU A 83 -5.05 13.28 -12.03
CA LEU A 83 -5.62 13.06 -13.35
C LEU A 83 -5.46 14.32 -14.24
N LEU A 84 -5.81 15.49 -13.72
CA LEU A 84 -5.69 16.77 -14.45
C LEU A 84 -4.24 17.07 -14.83
N GLU A 85 -3.29 16.97 -13.89
CA GLU A 85 -1.86 17.17 -14.15
C GLU A 85 -1.34 16.21 -15.25
N THR A 86 -1.80 14.95 -15.25
CA THR A 86 -1.40 14.03 -16.33
C THR A 86 -2.07 14.36 -17.66
N LEU A 87 -3.36 14.71 -17.66
CA LEU A 87 -4.09 15.03 -18.89
C LEU A 87 -3.59 16.31 -19.54
N ASP A 88 -3.18 17.31 -18.75
CA ASP A 88 -2.54 18.54 -19.23
C ASP A 88 -1.21 18.23 -19.92
N HIS A 89 -0.35 17.43 -19.28
CA HIS A 89 0.91 16.95 -19.88
C HIS A 89 0.69 16.14 -21.16
N ILE A 90 -0.28 15.22 -21.19
CA ILE A 90 -0.59 14.41 -22.38
C ILE A 90 -1.16 15.30 -23.49
N GLY A 91 -2.07 16.22 -23.16
CA GLY A 91 -2.64 17.20 -24.10
C GLY A 91 -1.55 18.03 -24.77
N ALA A 92 -0.63 18.59 -23.99
CA ALA A 92 0.50 19.39 -24.50
C ALA A 92 1.48 18.61 -25.41
N ILE A 93 1.45 17.27 -25.40
CA ILE A 93 2.19 16.41 -26.33
C ILE A 93 1.33 16.11 -27.58
N LEU A 94 0.05 15.79 -27.41
CA LEU A 94 -0.90 15.54 -28.50
C LEU A 94 -1.11 16.79 -29.38
N ASP A 95 -1.12 17.99 -28.80
CA ASP A 95 -1.17 19.27 -29.52
C ASP A 95 0.01 19.48 -30.48
N ARG A 96 1.11 18.74 -30.28
CA ARG A 96 2.29 18.73 -31.16
C ARG A 96 2.23 17.62 -32.21
N ALA A 97 1.11 16.91 -32.31
CA ALA A 97 0.89 15.71 -33.14
C ALA A 97 1.86 14.55 -32.82
N VAL A 98 2.26 14.42 -31.56
CA VAL A 98 3.20 13.38 -31.09
C VAL A 98 2.44 12.25 -30.39
N GLN A 99 2.80 10.99 -30.64
CA GLN A 99 2.22 9.83 -29.97
C GLN A 99 2.59 9.81 -28.48
N VAL A 100 1.67 9.36 -27.63
CA VAL A 100 1.94 9.08 -26.21
C VAL A 100 1.50 7.67 -25.89
N ASP A 101 2.44 6.86 -25.39
CA ASP A 101 2.16 5.55 -24.83
C ASP A 101 2.00 5.69 -23.32
N CYS A 102 0.96 5.04 -22.76
CA CYS A 102 0.62 5.11 -21.35
C CYS A 102 0.25 3.72 -20.83
N VAL A 103 1.03 3.24 -19.85
CA VAL A 103 0.88 1.92 -19.23
C VAL A 103 0.39 2.10 -17.79
N TYR A 104 -0.69 1.39 -17.45
CA TYR A 104 -1.24 1.33 -16.10
C TYR A 104 -0.84 0.00 -15.47
N LEU A 105 -0.34 0.05 -14.24
CA LEU A 105 0.10 -1.12 -13.49
C LEU A 105 -0.73 -1.23 -12.20
N ASP A 106 -1.16 -2.44 -11.85
CA ASP A 106 -1.94 -2.74 -10.64
C ASP A 106 -1.15 -3.65 -9.71
N ALA A 107 -0.92 -3.20 -8.48
CA ALA A 107 -0.20 -3.97 -7.45
C ALA A 107 -1.16 -4.82 -6.61
N SER A 108 -1.38 -6.08 -7.04
CA SER A 108 -2.30 -6.99 -6.33
C SER A 108 -2.03 -7.09 -4.83
N LYS A 109 -3.05 -6.74 -4.04
CA LYS A 109 -3.04 -6.79 -2.56
C LYS A 109 -1.85 -6.05 -1.94
N ALA A 110 -1.49 -4.88 -2.48
CA ALA A 110 -0.31 -4.12 -2.07
C ALA A 110 -0.19 -3.94 -0.54
N PHE A 111 -1.28 -3.55 0.13
CA PHE A 111 -1.32 -3.38 1.59
C PHE A 111 -1.05 -4.67 2.40
N ASP A 112 -1.38 -5.85 1.86
CA ASP A 112 -1.16 -7.16 2.52
C ASP A 112 0.27 -7.71 2.25
N LYS A 113 0.88 -7.33 1.13
CA LYS A 113 2.20 -7.79 0.67
C LYS A 113 3.39 -7.05 1.30
N VAL A 114 3.18 -5.90 1.94
CA VAL A 114 4.24 -5.06 2.56
C VAL A 114 5.17 -5.90 3.47
N ARG A 115 6.44 -6.06 3.09
CA ARG A 115 7.41 -6.82 3.89
C ARG A 115 7.87 -5.99 5.09
N HIS A 116 7.72 -6.53 6.30
CA HIS A 116 8.02 -5.80 7.54
C HIS A 116 9.51 -5.47 7.68
N ASP A 117 10.40 -6.36 7.23
CA ASP A 117 11.84 -6.12 7.20
C ASP A 117 12.19 -4.90 6.34
N ILE A 118 11.78 -4.86 5.06
CA ILE A 118 12.01 -3.69 4.20
C ILE A 118 11.39 -2.42 4.78
N LEU A 119 10.15 -2.48 5.30
CA LEU A 119 9.51 -1.29 5.86
C LEU A 119 10.30 -0.73 7.05
N MET A 120 10.87 -1.60 7.88
CA MET A 120 11.74 -1.21 8.99
C MET A 120 13.07 -0.60 8.52
N GLU A 121 13.61 -1.03 7.37
CA GLU A 121 14.79 -0.41 6.76
C GLU A 121 14.45 0.94 6.14
N LYS A 122 13.36 1.07 5.38
CA LYS A 122 12.90 2.35 4.83
C LYS A 122 12.59 3.38 5.92
N LEU A 123 12.06 2.96 7.08
CA LEU A 123 11.89 3.82 8.26
C LEU A 123 13.23 4.29 8.83
N ARG A 124 14.24 3.43 8.89
CA ARG A 124 15.61 3.79 9.32
C ARG A 124 16.26 4.77 8.35
N ASP A 125 16.17 4.51 7.05
CA ASP A 125 16.71 5.36 5.97
C ASP A 125 16.05 6.74 5.93
N ALA A 126 14.74 6.81 6.23
CA ALA A 126 14.00 8.05 6.45
C ALA A 126 14.42 8.83 7.72
N GLY A 127 15.36 8.30 8.49
CA GLY A 127 15.86 8.92 9.72
C GLY A 127 14.88 8.80 10.90
N PHE A 128 14.08 7.73 10.97
CA PHE A 128 13.36 7.35 12.19
C PHE A 128 14.20 6.34 12.98
N GLY A 129 14.47 6.63 14.26
CA GLY A 129 15.37 5.85 15.09
C GLY A 129 14.92 5.72 16.55
N GLY A 130 15.73 5.03 17.35
CA GLY A 130 15.52 4.86 18.78
C GLY A 130 14.15 4.26 19.13
N ASN A 131 13.53 4.79 20.18
CA ASN A 131 12.26 4.27 20.72
C ASN A 131 11.12 4.24 19.69
N LEU A 132 11.08 5.17 18.74
CA LEU A 132 10.05 5.20 17.70
C LEU A 132 10.20 4.02 16.72
N LEU A 133 11.43 3.71 16.32
CA LEU A 133 11.71 2.55 15.46
C LEU A 133 11.41 1.22 16.20
N THR A 134 11.77 1.13 17.48
CA THR A 134 11.39 -0.01 18.33
C THR A 134 9.85 -0.15 18.46
N TRP A 135 9.14 0.96 18.58
CA TRP A 135 7.67 0.98 18.61
C TRP A 135 7.06 0.51 17.27
N PHE A 136 7.58 0.95 16.13
CA PHE A 136 7.14 0.45 14.81
C PHE A 136 7.34 -1.06 14.66
N ARG A 137 8.48 -1.59 15.11
CA ARG A 137 8.74 -3.04 15.12
C ARG A 137 7.70 -3.79 15.96
N ALA A 138 7.37 -3.29 17.15
CA ALA A 138 6.35 -3.87 18.03
C ALA A 138 4.90 -3.70 17.49
N TYR A 139 4.65 -2.66 16.70
CA TYR A 139 3.35 -2.43 16.04
C TYR A 139 3.11 -3.34 14.83
N LEU A 140 4.17 -3.72 14.10
CA LEU A 140 4.08 -4.53 12.89
C LEU A 140 4.24 -6.03 13.13
N CYS A 141 5.27 -6.42 13.90
CA CYS A 141 5.69 -7.81 14.06
C CYS A 141 4.96 -8.56 15.19
N ASP A 142 5.09 -9.89 15.22
CA ASP A 142 4.46 -10.82 16.20
C ASP A 142 2.93 -10.67 16.35
N ARG A 143 2.27 -10.08 15.36
CA ARG A 143 0.81 -9.99 15.32
C ARG A 143 0.21 -11.32 14.91
N ARG A 144 -0.98 -11.60 15.47
CA ARG A 144 -1.81 -12.76 15.10
C ARG A 144 -3.20 -12.30 14.72
N GLN A 145 -3.78 -12.97 13.74
CA GLN A 145 -5.13 -12.72 13.23
C GLN A 145 -5.99 -13.98 13.24
N ARG A 146 -7.31 -13.77 13.33
CA ARG A 146 -8.32 -14.81 13.19
C ARG A 146 -9.58 -14.21 12.60
N VAL A 147 -10.36 -15.02 11.92
CA VAL A 147 -11.62 -14.60 11.28
C VAL A 147 -12.78 -15.30 11.99
N THR A 148 -13.86 -14.57 12.25
CA THR A 148 -15.12 -15.14 12.74
C THR A 148 -16.22 -14.89 11.74
N VAL A 149 -16.93 -15.96 11.37
CA VAL A 149 -18.11 -15.91 10.49
C VAL A 149 -19.26 -16.62 11.21
N LEU A 150 -20.37 -15.91 11.41
CA LEU A 150 -21.60 -16.46 12.03
C LEU A 150 -21.37 -17.17 13.38
N GLY A 151 -20.50 -16.61 14.23
CA GLY A 151 -20.15 -17.16 15.55
C GLY A 151 -18.99 -18.17 15.54
N THR A 152 -18.69 -18.80 14.41
CA THR A 152 -17.56 -19.73 14.27
C THR A 152 -16.25 -18.97 14.07
N THR A 153 -15.24 -19.22 14.91
CA THR A 153 -13.93 -18.54 14.88
C THR A 153 -12.83 -19.46 14.35
N SER A 154 -11.96 -18.95 13.48
CA SER A 154 -10.80 -19.68 12.96
C SER A 154 -9.70 -19.86 14.01
N ARG A 155 -8.75 -20.76 13.74
CA ARG A 155 -7.46 -20.78 14.45
C ARG A 155 -6.72 -19.45 14.28
N ASP A 156 -5.91 -19.10 15.28
CA ASP A 156 -5.05 -17.91 15.28
C ASP A 156 -3.83 -18.11 14.36
N LEU A 157 -3.74 -17.35 13.27
CA LEU A 157 -2.62 -17.37 12.32
C LEU A 157 -1.68 -16.18 12.53
N PRO A 158 -0.36 -16.31 12.33
CA PRO A 158 0.56 -15.17 12.35
C PRO A 158 0.31 -14.22 11.18
N VAL A 159 0.63 -12.94 11.37
CA VAL A 159 0.65 -11.90 10.33
C VAL A 159 2.10 -11.63 9.97
N THR A 160 2.58 -12.22 8.88
CA THR A 160 3.99 -12.18 8.45
C THR A 160 4.32 -11.02 7.52
N SER A 161 3.30 -10.37 6.95
CA SER A 161 3.41 -9.23 6.05
C SER A 161 2.20 -8.31 6.21
N GLY A 162 2.27 -7.14 5.60
CA GLY A 162 1.16 -6.21 5.45
C GLY A 162 1.00 -5.22 6.61
N VAL A 163 0.39 -4.08 6.30
CA VAL A 163 -0.07 -3.08 7.27
C VAL A 163 -1.57 -3.29 7.53
N PRO A 164 -2.10 -3.03 8.75
CA PRO A 164 -3.51 -3.35 9.05
C PRO A 164 -4.45 -2.49 8.20
N GLN A 165 -5.27 -3.11 7.37
CA GLN A 165 -6.26 -2.38 6.57
C GLN A 165 -7.31 -1.73 7.48
N GLY A 166 -7.40 -0.40 7.52
CA GLY A 166 -8.23 0.34 8.48
C GLY A 166 -7.48 0.87 9.71
N SER A 167 -6.16 0.77 9.73
CA SER A 167 -5.28 1.60 10.56
C SER A 167 -5.25 3.05 10.09
N ILE A 168 -4.96 3.96 11.01
CA ILE A 168 -4.72 5.38 10.70
C ILE A 168 -3.30 5.56 10.14
N LEU A 169 -2.37 4.73 10.61
CA LEU A 169 -0.95 4.81 10.28
C LEU A 169 -0.56 3.99 9.03
N GLY A 170 -1.38 3.01 8.63
CA GLY A 170 -1.12 2.12 7.50
C GLY A 170 -0.93 2.82 6.15
N PRO A 171 -1.79 3.78 5.75
CA PRO A 171 -1.59 4.55 4.52
C PRO A 171 -0.24 5.27 4.50
N ALA A 172 0.12 5.96 5.59
CA ALA A 172 1.40 6.68 5.70
C ALA A 172 2.63 5.74 5.63
N LEU A 173 2.56 4.57 6.27
CA LEU A 173 3.58 3.53 6.16
C LEU A 173 3.65 2.92 4.76
N PHE A 174 2.52 2.78 4.08
CA PHE A 174 2.45 2.28 2.71
C PHE A 174 3.06 3.28 1.71
N LEU A 175 2.76 4.58 1.83
CA LEU A 175 3.41 5.63 1.03
C LEU A 175 4.93 5.55 1.17
N LEU A 176 5.46 5.56 2.40
CA LEU A 176 6.90 5.44 2.65
C LEU A 176 7.50 4.16 2.03
N TYR A 177 6.73 3.08 1.98
CA TYR A 177 7.16 1.83 1.37
C TYR A 177 7.35 1.94 -0.15
N VAL A 178 6.37 2.51 -0.86
CA VAL A 178 6.40 2.64 -2.33
C VAL A 178 7.14 3.88 -2.83
N ASN A 179 7.49 4.81 -1.94
CA ASN A 179 8.10 6.11 -2.28
C ASN A 179 9.34 6.06 -3.20
N LYS A 180 10.12 4.98 -3.16
CA LYS A 180 11.32 4.76 -4.01
C LYS A 180 11.06 3.94 -5.29
N LEU A 181 9.82 3.53 -5.57
CA LEU A 181 9.48 2.88 -6.85
C LEU A 181 9.68 3.81 -8.07
N PRO A 182 9.38 5.12 -8.01
CA PRO A 182 9.68 6.04 -9.11
C PRO A 182 11.15 6.10 -9.52
N ASP A 183 12.07 5.89 -8.57
CA ASP A 183 13.52 6.02 -8.78
C ASP A 183 14.07 5.00 -9.80
N SER A 184 13.30 3.96 -10.16
CA SER A 184 13.67 2.99 -11.20
C SER A 184 13.29 3.42 -12.63
N ILE A 185 12.50 4.49 -12.79
CA ILE A 185 12.09 5.05 -14.08
C ILE A 185 13.08 6.15 -14.48
N LEU A 186 13.76 5.98 -15.62
CA LEU A 186 14.84 6.88 -16.03
C LEU A 186 14.48 7.75 -17.24
N ASN A 187 13.66 7.24 -18.16
CA ASN A 187 13.40 7.84 -19.47
C ASN A 187 11.96 8.32 -19.66
N SER A 188 11.04 7.85 -18.80
CA SER A 188 9.60 8.06 -18.89
C SER A 188 9.09 8.98 -17.77
N LYS A 189 7.84 9.43 -17.88
CA LYS A 189 7.13 10.04 -16.76
C LYS A 189 6.39 8.99 -15.97
N VAL A 190 6.39 9.11 -14.65
CA VAL A 190 5.57 8.30 -13.75
C VAL A 190 4.71 9.22 -12.89
N ALA A 191 3.44 8.87 -12.75
CA ALA A 191 2.57 9.38 -11.70
C ALA A 191 2.04 8.18 -10.90
N MET A 192 1.82 8.36 -9.59
CA MET A 192 1.37 7.29 -8.71
C MET A 192 0.22 7.78 -7.84
N PHE A 193 -0.83 6.95 -7.73
CA PHE A 193 -1.86 7.15 -6.73
C PHE A 193 -1.94 5.92 -5.84
N ALA A 194 -1.38 6.02 -4.63
CA ALA A 194 -1.26 4.90 -3.71
C ALA A 194 -0.55 3.68 -4.32
N ASP A 195 -1.28 2.59 -4.58
CA ASP A 195 -0.85 1.32 -5.15
C ASP A 195 -0.90 1.26 -6.70
N ASP A 196 -1.41 2.31 -7.36
CA ASP A 196 -1.56 2.40 -8.82
C ASP A 196 -0.50 3.32 -9.47
N PRO A 197 0.66 2.80 -9.93
CA PRO A 197 1.58 3.53 -10.79
C PRO A 197 1.10 3.53 -12.26
N LYS A 198 1.25 4.69 -12.89
CA LYS A 198 1.01 4.92 -14.32
C LYS A 198 2.27 5.51 -14.94
N VAL A 199 2.86 4.79 -15.89
CA VAL A 199 4.07 5.21 -16.63
C VAL A 199 3.65 5.66 -18.02
N TYR A 200 4.10 6.82 -18.45
CA TYR A 200 3.75 7.37 -19.76
C TYR A 200 4.94 8.09 -20.40
N LYS A 201 5.04 7.99 -21.73
CA LYS A 201 6.14 8.54 -22.51
C LYS A 201 5.67 9.02 -23.88
N ALA A 202 6.23 10.14 -24.34
CA ALA A 202 6.08 10.59 -25.72
C ALA A 202 6.95 9.73 -26.64
N VAL A 203 6.37 9.22 -27.73
CA VAL A 203 7.04 8.32 -28.68
C VAL A 203 7.28 9.08 -29.99
N MET A 204 8.56 9.27 -30.31
CA MET A 204 9.03 9.92 -31.54
C MET A 204 9.85 8.95 -32.42
N SER A 205 10.37 7.87 -31.82
CA SER A 205 11.25 6.89 -32.45
C SER A 205 11.01 5.49 -31.86
N GLU A 206 11.52 4.44 -32.52
CA GLU A 206 11.48 3.07 -31.97
C GLU A 206 12.29 2.95 -30.66
N ASP A 207 13.36 3.75 -30.52
CA ASP A 207 14.17 3.85 -29.29
C ASP A 207 13.35 4.33 -28.08
N ASP A 208 12.29 5.13 -28.31
CA ASP A 208 11.38 5.56 -27.25
C ASP A 208 10.54 4.40 -26.69
N GLY A 209 10.12 3.48 -27.56
CA GLY A 209 9.43 2.25 -27.15
C GLY A 209 10.36 1.31 -26.39
N ALA A 210 11.60 1.12 -26.86
CA ALA A 210 12.60 0.29 -26.19
C ALA A 210 12.96 0.84 -24.79
N SER A 211 13.11 2.16 -24.66
CA SER A 211 13.40 2.80 -23.37
C SER A 211 12.20 2.85 -22.41
N LEU A 212 10.96 2.92 -22.92
CA LEU A 212 9.75 2.70 -22.11
C LEU A 212 9.70 1.27 -21.57
N GLN A 213 9.98 0.26 -22.41
CA GLN A 213 10.04 -1.13 -21.96
C GLN A 213 11.14 -1.34 -20.90
N GLN A 214 12.33 -0.77 -21.10
CA GLN A 214 13.42 -0.84 -20.12
C GLN A 214 13.04 -0.22 -18.76
N ASP A 215 12.32 0.91 -18.77
CA ASP A 215 11.80 1.53 -17.54
C ASP A 215 10.74 0.62 -16.85
N LEU A 216 9.87 -0.05 -17.62
CA LEU A 216 8.90 -1.02 -17.08
C LEU A 216 9.59 -2.27 -16.49
N ASP A 217 10.63 -2.78 -17.15
CA ASP A 217 11.42 -3.92 -16.68
C ASP A 217 12.18 -3.58 -15.39
N ASN A 218 12.73 -2.37 -15.31
CA ASN A 218 13.36 -1.81 -14.11
C ASN A 218 12.36 -1.69 -12.95
N LEU A 219 11.15 -1.15 -13.23
CA LEU A 219 10.10 -0.99 -12.24
C LEU A 219 9.55 -2.34 -11.76
N SER A 220 9.35 -3.31 -12.66
CA SER A 220 8.96 -4.68 -12.30
C SER A 220 10.00 -5.33 -11.39
N SER A 221 11.29 -5.27 -11.78
CA SER A 221 12.41 -5.80 -10.99
C SER A 221 12.53 -5.13 -9.61
N GLY A 222 12.41 -3.80 -9.57
CA GLY A 222 12.40 -3.01 -8.34
C GLY A 222 11.23 -3.38 -7.42
N SER A 223 10.05 -3.59 -7.99
CA SER A 223 8.84 -3.96 -7.24
C SER A 223 8.90 -5.41 -6.72
N ILE A 224 9.47 -6.35 -7.50
CA ILE A 224 9.75 -7.73 -7.05
C ILE A 224 10.73 -7.73 -5.87
N SER A 225 11.84 -6.98 -5.95
CA SER A 225 12.78 -6.85 -4.82
C SER A 225 12.08 -6.29 -3.56
N SER A 226 11.18 -5.33 -3.79
CA SER A 226 10.31 -4.73 -2.78
C SER A 226 9.12 -5.61 -2.35
N GLY A 227 8.97 -6.84 -2.86
CA GLY A 227 7.87 -7.75 -2.52
C GLY A 227 6.48 -7.34 -3.01
N LEU A 228 6.38 -6.33 -3.87
CA LEU A 228 5.14 -5.82 -4.46
C LEU A 228 5.03 -6.23 -5.94
N ALA A 229 4.91 -7.53 -6.21
CA ALA A 229 4.66 -7.99 -7.57
C ALA A 229 3.34 -7.39 -8.11
N PHE A 230 3.44 -6.77 -9.29
CA PHE A 230 2.30 -6.32 -10.11
C PHE A 230 1.50 -7.52 -10.62
N ASN A 231 0.33 -7.24 -11.20
CA ASN A 231 -0.44 -8.24 -11.94
C ASN A 231 0.07 -8.38 -13.38
N ASP A 232 0.09 -9.63 -13.86
CA ASP A 232 0.28 -10.02 -15.26
C ASP A 232 -1.03 -9.90 -16.06
#